data_AF-A0A1Y1KGY0-F1
#
_entry.id   AF-A0A1Y1KGY0-F1
#
_cell.length_a   1.000
_cell.length_b   1.000
_cell.length_c   1.000
_cell.angle_alpha   90.00
_cell.angle_beta   90.00
_cell.angle_gamma   90.00
#
_symmetry.space_group_name_H-M   'P 1'
#
loop_
_entity.id
_entity.type
_entity.pdbx_description
1 polymer ?
#
loop_
_entity_poly.entity_id
_entity_poly.type
_entity_poly.pdbx_seq_one_letter_code
_entity_poly.pdbx_strand_id
1 'polypeptide(L)'
;ERKKALRLLQNGERLVDMMELPQLLTSAVTSSPVSYSSSLDLYAHVRRLASLYPSSPLVVSVLDEANSAIRRMAVDLIATLQTPNLKLAPSLRTMGWLKRIVPELVTNIQTEESLPAIFLVCRLSTLIGTLDALDPLKQLADEERIRDVKISQAWSGGQHTERYLKRFIEVFREHSFGMISVSRSVDASFSHSDSAATDPMNPLPSVLTSFPLHLIGLLMDTLQMYLPVIKDQASRESIMTQVLYCAGSLGRLGADFGMFLSAIGMAEWVELVKRHKLLAGRLESVIGEHRTSQTTPTSLVIRDMH
;
A
#
# COMPACT_ATOMS: atom_id res chain seq x y z
N GLU A 1 13.59 -3.94 -60.62
CA GLU A 1 12.13 -4.05 -60.76
C GLU A 1 11.57 -5.45 -60.49
N ARG A 2 11.52 -6.41 -61.44
CA ARG A 2 10.85 -7.73 -61.26
C ARG A 2 11.31 -8.55 -60.03
N LYS A 3 12.62 -8.61 -59.74
CA LYS A 3 13.16 -9.33 -58.56
C LYS A 3 12.78 -8.67 -57.23
N LYS A 4 12.62 -7.34 -57.20
CA LYS A 4 12.14 -6.62 -56.01
C LYS A 4 10.65 -6.88 -55.80
N ALA A 5 9.85 -6.82 -56.87
CA ALA A 5 8.42 -7.13 -56.82
C ALA A 5 8.14 -8.57 -56.34
N LEU A 6 8.91 -9.56 -56.81
CA LEU A 6 8.80 -10.95 -56.35
C LEU A 6 9.16 -11.13 -54.87
N ARG A 7 10.21 -10.45 -54.39
CA ARG A 7 10.57 -10.47 -52.96
C ARG A 7 9.52 -9.80 -52.07
N LEU A 8 8.86 -8.76 -52.58
CA LEU A 8 7.81 -8.06 -51.87
C LEU A 8 6.54 -8.91 -51.78
N LEU A 9 6.21 -9.63 -52.86
CA LEU A 9 5.09 -10.58 -52.88
C LEU A 9 5.33 -11.79 -51.96
N GLN A 10 6.57 -12.28 -51.88
CA GLN A 10 6.93 -13.40 -50.98
C GLN A 10 6.98 -13.02 -49.50
N ASN A 11 7.31 -11.77 -49.18
CA ASN A 11 7.38 -11.29 -47.80
C ASN A 11 6.13 -10.49 -47.39
N GLY A 12 5.13 -10.39 -48.27
CA GLY A 12 3.93 -9.58 -48.05
C GLY A 12 3.14 -10.03 -46.82
N GLU A 13 2.89 -11.33 -46.68
CA GLU A 13 2.18 -11.90 -45.52
C GLU A 13 2.91 -11.59 -44.21
N ARG A 14 4.24 -11.76 -44.18
CA ARG A 14 5.05 -11.45 -42.99
C ARG A 14 5.01 -9.98 -42.61
N LEU A 15 4.95 -9.08 -43.59
CA LEU A 15 4.81 -7.64 -43.34
C LEU A 15 3.43 -7.30 -42.79
N VAL A 16 2.39 -7.98 -43.26
CA VAL A 16 1.02 -7.86 -42.72
C VAL A 16 0.99 -8.36 -41.28
N ASP A 17 1.51 -9.56 -41.00
CA ASP A 17 1.59 -10.11 -39.64
C ASP A 17 2.31 -9.13 -38.69
N MET A 18 3.39 -8.50 -39.15
CA MET A 18 4.12 -7.49 -38.36
C MET A 18 3.29 -6.24 -38.08
N MET A 19 2.44 -5.81 -39.02
CA MET A 19 1.53 -4.68 -38.84
C MET A 19 0.34 -5.01 -37.94
N GLU A 20 -0.01 -6.29 -37.75
CA GLU A 20 -1.07 -6.73 -36.85
C GLU A 20 -0.62 -6.80 -35.38
N LEU A 21 0.69 -6.93 -35.11
CA LEU A 21 1.23 -7.05 -33.75
C LEU A 21 0.76 -5.93 -32.79
N PRO A 22 0.75 -4.64 -33.16
CA PRO A 22 0.25 -3.59 -32.27
C PRO A 22 -1.24 -3.69 -31.96
N GLN A 23 -2.05 -4.17 -32.92
CA GLN A 23 -3.48 -4.38 -32.72
C GLN A 23 -3.72 -5.55 -31.77
N LEU A 24 -2.99 -6.66 -31.94
CA LEU A 24 -3.01 -7.80 -31.02
C LEU A 24 -2.60 -7.39 -29.62
N LEU A 25 -1.54 -6.59 -29.49
CA LEU A 25 -1.09 -6.05 -28.21
C LEU A 25 -2.16 -5.16 -27.57
N THR A 26 -2.76 -4.26 -28.34
CA THR A 26 -3.83 -3.38 -27.84
C THR A 26 -5.02 -4.20 -27.35
N SER A 27 -5.43 -5.21 -28.11
CA SER A 27 -6.52 -6.12 -27.70
C SER A 27 -6.17 -6.91 -26.44
N ALA A 28 -4.92 -7.36 -26.28
CA ALA A 28 -4.47 -8.08 -25.10
C ALA A 28 -4.49 -7.18 -23.86
N VAL A 29 -4.09 -5.91 -24.00
CA VAL A 29 -4.12 -4.89 -22.92
C VAL A 29 -5.55 -4.55 -22.50
N THR A 30 -6.49 -4.44 -23.44
CA THR A 30 -7.89 -4.07 -23.14
C THR A 30 -8.77 -5.27 -22.77
N SER A 31 -8.28 -6.50 -22.92
CA SER A 31 -9.05 -7.71 -22.62
C SER A 31 -9.41 -7.80 -21.13
N SER A 32 -10.55 -8.42 -20.82
CA SER A 32 -10.98 -8.68 -19.45
C SER A 32 -11.16 -10.20 -19.24
N PRO A 33 -10.32 -10.87 -18.44
CA PRO A 33 -9.18 -10.34 -17.68
C PRO A 33 -7.96 -10.01 -18.55
N VAL A 34 -7.21 -8.97 -18.16
CA VAL A 34 -6.01 -8.53 -18.90
C VAL A 34 -4.95 -9.62 -18.91
N SER A 35 -4.52 -10.02 -20.11
CA SER A 35 -3.45 -11.00 -20.29
C SER A 35 -2.07 -10.32 -20.25
N TYR A 36 -1.61 -10.01 -19.04
CA TYR A 36 -0.35 -9.29 -18.83
C TYR A 36 0.89 -10.03 -19.38
N SER A 37 0.96 -11.36 -19.27
CA SER A 37 2.09 -12.13 -19.80
C SER A 37 2.18 -12.02 -21.33
N SER A 38 1.08 -12.27 -22.04
CA SER A 38 1.05 -12.18 -23.50
C SER A 38 1.34 -10.77 -24.01
N SER A 39 0.85 -9.75 -23.30
CA SER A 39 1.10 -8.35 -23.64
C SER A 39 2.60 -8.02 -23.54
N LEU A 40 3.29 -8.51 -22.50
CA LEU A 40 4.73 -8.32 -22.34
C LEU A 40 5.53 -9.11 -23.38
N ASP A 41 5.12 -10.34 -23.70
CA ASP A 41 5.79 -11.17 -24.70
C ASP A 41 5.70 -10.55 -26.11
N LEU A 42 4.51 -10.08 -26.50
CA LEU A 42 4.29 -9.38 -27.76
C LEU A 42 5.13 -8.10 -27.85
N TYR A 43 5.15 -7.31 -26.78
CA TYR A 43 5.95 -6.09 -26.74
C TYR A 43 7.47 -6.37 -26.79
N ALA A 44 7.95 -7.39 -26.07
CA ALA A 44 9.34 -7.83 -26.15
C ALA A 44 9.72 -8.29 -27.56
N HIS A 45 8.79 -8.95 -28.27
CA HIS A 45 8.99 -9.33 -29.67
C HIS A 45 9.12 -8.11 -30.59
N VAL A 46 8.20 -7.14 -30.49
CA VAL A 46 8.24 -5.88 -31.27
C VAL A 46 9.53 -5.10 -31.02
N ARG A 47 9.99 -5.04 -29.77
CA ARG A 47 11.27 -4.40 -29.42
C ARG A 47 12.47 -5.11 -30.02
N ARG A 48 12.47 -6.45 -29.99
CA ARG A 48 13.54 -7.24 -30.60
C ARG A 48 13.58 -7.00 -32.12
N LEU A 49 12.43 -6.93 -32.78
CA LEU A 49 12.33 -6.56 -34.19
C LEU A 49 12.90 -5.16 -34.46
N ALA A 50 12.56 -4.17 -33.65
CA ALA A 50 13.11 -2.82 -33.78
C ALA A 50 14.64 -2.76 -33.57
N SER A 51 15.19 -3.60 -32.69
CA SER A 51 16.64 -3.71 -32.50
C SER A 51 17.35 -4.34 -33.71
N LEU A 52 16.68 -5.27 -34.40
CA LEU A 52 17.23 -5.97 -35.58
C LEU A 52 17.13 -5.13 -36.85
N TYR A 53 16.11 -4.27 -36.96
CA TYR A 53 15.82 -3.48 -38.16
C TYR A 53 15.62 -1.98 -37.87
N PRO A 54 16.60 -1.28 -37.28
CA PRO A 54 16.44 0.11 -36.82
C PRO A 54 16.27 1.12 -37.96
N SER A 55 16.68 0.80 -39.18
CA SER A 55 16.56 1.67 -40.35
C SER A 55 15.22 1.55 -41.08
N SER A 56 14.34 0.63 -40.66
CA SER A 56 13.05 0.41 -41.32
C SER A 56 11.97 1.33 -40.74
N PRO A 57 11.35 2.22 -41.55
CA PRO A 57 10.31 3.13 -41.06
C PRO A 57 9.05 2.38 -40.61
N LEU A 58 8.75 1.22 -41.22
CA LEU A 58 7.62 0.38 -40.81
C LEU A 58 7.82 -0.20 -39.41
N VAL A 59 9.03 -0.68 -39.10
CA VAL A 59 9.34 -1.26 -37.79
C VAL A 59 9.34 -0.19 -36.71
N VAL A 60 9.83 1.01 -37.02
CA VAL A 60 9.73 2.18 -36.12
C VAL A 60 8.26 2.52 -35.84
N SER A 61 7.40 2.58 -36.87
CA SER A 61 5.97 2.83 -36.69
C SER A 61 5.28 1.77 -35.82
N VAL A 62 5.58 0.49 -36.05
CA VAL A 62 5.04 -0.64 -35.27
C VAL A 62 5.50 -0.55 -33.81
N LEU A 63 6.76 -0.17 -33.57
CA LEU A 63 7.28 0.05 -32.22
C LEU A 63 6.57 1.22 -31.52
N ASP A 64 6.33 2.34 -32.20
CA ASP A 64 5.65 3.50 -31.61
C ASP A 64 4.20 3.21 -31.21
N GLU A 65 3.49 2.45 -32.03
CA GLU A 65 2.13 1.99 -31.72
C GLU A 65 2.13 1.01 -30.55
N ALA A 66 3.10 0.08 -30.51
CA ALA A 66 3.26 -0.83 -29.38
C ALA A 66 3.63 -0.11 -28.07
N ASN A 67 4.51 0.90 -28.13
CA ASN A 67 4.83 1.78 -27.01
C ASN A 67 3.57 2.47 -26.47
N SER A 68 2.71 2.94 -27.37
CA SER A 68 1.44 3.58 -27.00
C SER A 68 0.49 2.61 -26.27
N ALA A 69 0.42 1.35 -26.72
CA ALA A 69 -0.37 0.32 -26.06
C ALA A 69 0.14 -0.01 -24.64
N ILE A 70 1.46 -0.13 -24.48
CA ILE A 70 2.06 -0.39 -23.15
C ILE A 70 1.94 0.83 -22.22
N ARG A 71 2.05 2.06 -22.74
CA ARG A 71 1.77 3.28 -21.95
C ARG A 71 0.34 3.27 -21.40
N ARG A 72 -0.64 2.86 -22.23
CA ARG A 72 -2.03 2.72 -21.78
C ARG A 72 -2.17 1.69 -20.67
N MET A 73 -1.55 0.51 -20.82
CA MET A 73 -1.51 -0.50 -19.77
C MET A 73 -0.92 0.04 -18.45
N ALA A 74 0.14 0.85 -18.52
CA ALA A 74 0.71 1.49 -17.33
C ALA A 74 -0.26 2.47 -16.66
N VAL A 75 -0.99 3.27 -17.45
CA VAL A 75 -2.05 4.17 -16.95
C VAL A 75 -3.16 3.37 -16.25
N ASP A 76 -3.62 2.28 -16.84
CA ASP A 76 -4.68 1.43 -16.27
C ASP A 76 -4.22 0.75 -14.96
N LEU A 77 -2.95 0.33 -14.89
CA LEU A 77 -2.34 -0.20 -13.67
C LEU A 77 -2.25 0.86 -12.57
N ILE A 78 -1.87 2.11 -12.91
CA ILE A 78 -1.86 3.24 -11.97
C ILE A 78 -3.28 3.55 -11.47
N ALA A 79 -4.27 3.58 -12.37
CA ALA A 79 -5.67 3.76 -11.99
C ALA A 79 -6.16 2.64 -11.05
N THR A 80 -5.71 1.41 -11.28
CA THR A 80 -5.98 0.27 -10.38
C THR A 80 -5.40 0.48 -8.99
N LEU A 81 -4.19 1.05 -8.86
CA LEU A 81 -3.60 1.37 -7.56
C LEU A 81 -4.39 2.45 -6.80
N GLN A 82 -5.04 3.36 -7.52
CA GLN A 82 -5.88 4.43 -6.96
C GLN A 82 -7.26 3.96 -6.51
N THR A 83 -7.63 2.70 -6.75
CA THR A 83 -8.94 2.20 -6.32
C THR A 83 -9.03 2.10 -4.78
N PRO A 84 -10.14 2.55 -4.18
CA PRO A 84 -10.37 2.34 -2.75
C PRO A 84 -10.52 0.84 -2.48
N ASN A 85 -10.05 0.39 -1.30
CA ASN A 85 -10.14 -1.01 -0.85
C ASN A 85 -9.33 -2.05 -1.66
N LEU A 86 -8.29 -1.61 -2.39
CA LEU A 86 -7.36 -2.53 -3.03
C LEU A 86 -6.65 -3.42 -2.00
N LYS A 87 -6.89 -4.74 -2.09
CA LYS A 87 -6.25 -5.72 -1.22
C LYS A 87 -4.75 -5.85 -1.49
N LEU A 88 -4.01 -6.36 -0.50
CA LEU A 88 -2.55 -6.54 -0.55
C LEU A 88 -2.09 -7.33 -1.78
N ALA A 89 -2.66 -8.52 -2.02
CA ALA A 89 -2.24 -9.40 -3.11
C ALA A 89 -2.48 -8.81 -4.51
N PRO A 90 -3.65 -8.24 -4.85
CA PRO A 90 -3.83 -7.43 -6.05
C PRO A 90 -2.81 -6.29 -6.18
N SER A 91 -2.57 -5.54 -5.11
CA SER A 91 -1.62 -4.43 -5.11
C SER A 91 -0.19 -4.87 -5.44
N LEU A 92 0.29 -5.97 -4.83
CA LEU A 92 1.60 -6.54 -5.12
C LEU A 92 1.72 -7.02 -6.56
N ARG A 93 0.66 -7.64 -7.10
CA ARG A 93 0.64 -8.05 -8.52
C ARG A 93 0.72 -6.85 -9.46
N THR A 94 -0.10 -5.82 -9.24
CA THR A 94 -0.08 -4.57 -10.02
C THR A 94 1.30 -3.91 -10.00
N MET A 95 1.93 -3.84 -8.81
CA MET A 95 3.31 -3.36 -8.68
C MET A 95 4.33 -4.24 -9.40
N GLY A 96 4.16 -5.56 -9.36
CA GLY A 96 5.00 -6.50 -10.11
C GLY A 96 4.91 -6.33 -11.62
N TRP A 97 3.73 -5.97 -12.15
CA TRP A 97 3.56 -5.65 -13.57
C TRP A 97 4.19 -4.31 -13.92
N LEU A 98 3.96 -3.26 -13.11
CA LEU A 98 4.60 -1.97 -13.30
C LEU A 98 6.13 -2.07 -13.26
N LYS A 99 6.69 -2.93 -12.40
CA LYS A 99 8.14 -3.22 -12.35
C LYS A 99 8.69 -3.66 -13.71
N ARG A 100 7.94 -4.44 -14.48
CA ARG A 100 8.38 -4.97 -15.78
C ARG A 100 8.19 -3.96 -16.91
N ILE A 101 7.28 -3.01 -16.75
CA ILE A 101 6.88 -2.07 -17.81
C ILE A 101 7.66 -0.74 -17.71
N VAL A 102 7.85 -0.22 -16.49
CA VAL A 102 8.44 1.11 -16.26
C VAL A 102 9.87 1.24 -16.80
N PRO A 103 10.79 0.27 -16.59
CA PRO A 103 12.14 0.35 -17.16
C PRO A 103 12.14 0.40 -18.68
N GLU A 104 11.13 -0.19 -19.31
CA GLU A 104 11.00 -0.24 -20.77
C GLU A 104 10.44 1.07 -21.34
N LEU A 105 9.68 1.84 -20.56
CA LEU A 105 9.01 3.08 -20.98
C LEU A 105 9.84 4.34 -20.71
N VAL A 106 10.74 4.29 -19.72
CA VAL A 106 11.51 5.45 -19.23
C VAL A 106 12.98 5.08 -19.12
N THR A 107 13.81 5.65 -19.99
CA THR A 107 15.22 5.27 -20.16
C THR A 107 16.22 5.95 -19.22
N ASN A 108 15.79 6.72 -18.21
CA ASN A 108 16.72 7.57 -17.42
C ASN A 108 16.32 7.78 -15.94
N ILE A 109 15.42 6.98 -15.38
CA ILE A 109 15.03 7.09 -13.97
C ILE A 109 15.65 5.91 -13.21
N GLN A 110 16.19 6.15 -12.02
CA GLN A 110 16.46 5.10 -11.03
C GLN A 110 15.12 4.44 -10.68
N THR A 111 14.75 3.42 -11.47
CA THR A 111 13.44 2.77 -11.40
C THR A 111 13.16 2.18 -10.03
N GLU A 112 14.22 1.83 -9.30
CA GLU A 112 14.20 1.23 -7.97
C GLU A 112 13.62 2.17 -6.91
N GLU A 113 13.94 3.46 -6.94
CA GLU A 113 13.37 4.44 -5.99
C GLU A 113 12.03 5.01 -6.45
N SER A 114 11.84 5.10 -7.77
CA SER A 114 10.65 5.72 -8.36
C SER A 114 9.37 4.88 -8.21
N LEU A 115 9.47 3.55 -8.29
CA LEU A 115 8.28 2.70 -8.26
C LEU A 115 7.59 2.66 -6.89
N PRO A 116 8.33 2.48 -5.77
CA PRO A 116 7.75 2.62 -4.43
C PRO A 116 7.16 4.02 -4.21
N ALA A 117 7.78 5.07 -4.73
CA ALA A 117 7.25 6.43 -4.64
C ALA A 117 5.94 6.59 -5.42
N ILE A 118 5.85 6.10 -6.66
CA ILE A 118 4.61 6.10 -7.46
C ILE A 118 3.49 5.38 -6.70
N PHE A 119 3.79 4.21 -6.13
CA PHE A 119 2.84 3.48 -5.30
C PHE A 119 2.34 4.32 -4.13
N LEU A 120 3.25 4.90 -3.35
CA LEU A 120 2.90 5.73 -2.20
C LEU A 120 2.05 6.92 -2.61
N VAL A 121 2.39 7.63 -3.69
CA VAL A 121 1.61 8.77 -4.20
C VAL A 121 0.19 8.34 -4.59
N CYS A 122 0.04 7.25 -5.33
CA CYS A 122 -1.28 6.75 -5.74
C CYS A 122 -2.14 6.38 -4.52
N ARG A 123 -1.55 5.66 -3.56
CA ARG A 123 -2.26 5.23 -2.36
C ARG A 123 -2.53 6.38 -1.39
N LEU A 124 -1.64 7.36 -1.31
CA LEU A 124 -1.83 8.56 -0.49
C LEU A 124 -2.95 9.43 -1.07
N SER A 125 -2.99 9.61 -2.39
CA SER A 125 -4.10 10.26 -3.06
C SER A 125 -5.44 9.56 -2.79
N THR A 126 -5.44 8.22 -2.77
CA THR A 126 -6.63 7.45 -2.39
C THR A 126 -7.03 7.68 -0.93
N LEU A 127 -6.07 7.68 0.00
CA LEU A 127 -6.30 7.97 1.41
C LEU A 127 -6.86 9.38 1.62
N ILE A 128 -6.28 10.39 0.95
CA ILE A 128 -6.78 11.77 1.02
C ILE A 128 -8.22 11.81 0.52
N GLY A 129 -8.51 11.21 -0.64
CA GLY A 129 -9.88 11.16 -1.16
C GLY A 129 -10.88 10.44 -0.24
N THR A 130 -10.47 9.39 0.47
CA THR A 130 -11.35 8.71 1.44
C THR A 130 -11.52 9.49 2.74
N LEU A 131 -10.51 10.26 3.16
CA LEU A 131 -10.61 11.18 4.30
C LEU A 131 -11.46 12.42 3.96
N ASP A 132 -11.37 12.95 2.74
CA ASP A 132 -12.20 14.05 2.26
C ASP A 132 -13.68 13.66 2.22
N ALA A 133 -14.00 12.38 1.97
CA ALA A 133 -15.37 11.89 2.09
C ALA A 133 -15.92 11.94 3.53
N LEU A 134 -15.05 12.08 4.54
CA LEU A 134 -15.43 12.31 5.94
C LEU A 134 -15.66 13.79 6.27
N ASP A 135 -15.49 14.70 5.31
CA ASP A 135 -15.65 16.14 5.54
C ASP A 135 -16.99 16.54 6.19
N PRO A 136 -18.15 15.95 5.83
CA PRO A 136 -19.40 16.25 6.53
C PRO A 136 -19.37 15.90 8.03
N LEU A 137 -18.71 14.81 8.41
CA LEU A 137 -18.52 14.44 9.82
C LEU A 137 -17.50 15.35 10.51
N LYS A 138 -16.46 15.75 9.77
CA LYS A 138 -15.43 16.67 10.24
C LYS A 138 -16.02 18.04 10.55
N GLN A 139 -16.88 18.58 9.69
CA GLN A 139 -17.55 19.87 9.91
C GLN A 139 -18.38 19.84 11.20
N LEU A 140 -19.15 18.78 11.45
CA LEU A 140 -19.92 18.62 12.69
C LEU A 140 -19.00 18.55 13.93
N ALA A 141 -17.86 17.86 13.82
CA ALA A 141 -16.87 17.81 14.88
C ALA A 141 -16.20 19.17 15.13
N ASP A 142 -15.90 19.93 14.07
CA ASP A 142 -15.35 21.28 14.17
C ASP A 142 -16.35 22.26 14.82
N GLU A 143 -17.63 22.17 14.48
CA GLU A 143 -18.69 22.95 15.13
C GLU A 143 -18.85 22.62 16.63
N GLU A 144 -18.77 21.34 17.00
CA GLU A 144 -18.74 20.93 18.41
C GLU A 144 -17.50 21.50 19.12
N ARG A 145 -16.32 21.41 18.49
CA ARG A 145 -15.07 21.95 19.05
C ARG A 145 -15.15 23.46 19.28
N ILE A 146 -15.65 24.22 18.31
CA ILE A 146 -15.80 25.68 18.44
C ILE A 146 -16.81 26.03 19.54
N ARG A 147 -17.87 25.24 19.72
CA ARG A 147 -18.87 25.43 20.77
C ARG A 147 -18.31 25.15 22.17
N ASP A 148 -17.51 24.10 22.31
CA ASP A 148 -16.87 23.75 23.60
C ASP A 148 -15.93 24.87 24.09
N VAL A 149 -15.20 25.51 23.17
CA VAL A 149 -14.36 26.69 23.49
C VAL A 149 -15.19 27.89 23.98
N LYS A 150 -16.45 28.01 23.54
CA LYS A 150 -17.32 29.17 23.84
C LYS A 150 -18.20 28.98 25.08
N ILE A 151 -18.56 27.74 25.43
CA ILE A 151 -19.53 27.45 26.49
C ILE A 151 -18.94 26.37 27.42
N SER A 152 -18.28 26.79 28.48
CA SER A 152 -17.63 25.91 29.48
C SER A 152 -18.62 25.20 30.43
N GLN A 153 -19.92 25.15 30.11
CA GLN A 153 -20.92 24.50 30.97
C GLN A 153 -21.49 23.21 30.37
N ALA A 154 -21.39 22.14 31.17
CA ALA A 154 -22.32 21.01 31.34
C ALA A 154 -23.00 20.36 30.12
N TRP A 155 -22.52 20.54 28.89
CA TRP A 155 -22.98 19.75 27.75
C TRP A 155 -22.20 18.43 27.70
N SER A 156 -22.92 17.30 27.62
CA SER A 156 -22.43 15.96 27.21
C SER A 156 -21.99 15.92 25.73
N GLY A 157 -21.15 16.88 25.33
CA GLY A 157 -20.77 17.14 23.95
C GLY A 157 -19.66 16.19 23.49
N GLY A 158 -19.45 16.12 22.19
CA GLY A 158 -18.38 15.31 21.60
C GLY A 158 -18.86 14.02 20.93
N GLN A 159 -20.17 13.80 20.78
CA GLN A 159 -20.68 12.61 20.09
C GLN A 159 -20.39 12.66 18.59
N HIS A 160 -20.49 13.83 17.95
CA HIS A 160 -20.11 13.98 16.55
C HIS A 160 -18.60 13.88 16.38
N THR A 161 -17.85 14.48 17.31
CA THR A 161 -16.38 14.40 17.35
C THR A 161 -15.90 12.95 17.53
N GLU A 162 -16.52 12.19 18.43
CA GLU A 162 -16.25 10.77 18.62
C GLU A 162 -16.53 9.96 17.36
N ARG A 163 -17.69 10.18 16.72
CA ARG A 163 -18.06 9.48 15.48
C ARG A 163 -17.07 9.76 14.36
N TYR A 164 -16.68 11.03 14.19
CA TYR A 164 -15.65 11.42 13.23
C TYR A 164 -14.33 10.71 13.53
N LEU A 165 -13.85 10.77 14.77
CA LEU A 165 -12.55 10.22 15.15
C LEU A 165 -12.49 8.70 15.01
N LYS A 166 -13.55 7.98 15.42
CA LYS A 166 -13.67 6.53 15.19
C LYS A 166 -13.60 6.19 13.70
N ARG A 167 -14.34 6.92 12.86
CA ARG A 167 -14.36 6.67 11.41
C ARG A 167 -13.02 7.02 10.75
N PHE A 168 -12.39 8.11 11.18
CA PHE A 168 -11.05 8.50 10.76
C PHE A 168 -10.02 7.41 11.09
N ILE A 169 -10.01 6.89 12.33
CA ILE A 169 -9.07 5.84 12.75
C ILE A 169 -9.29 4.55 11.96
N GLU A 170 -10.53 4.18 11.68
CA GLU A 170 -10.85 3.02 10.84
C GLU A 170 -10.25 3.15 9.44
N VAL A 171 -10.52 4.27 8.75
CA VAL A 171 -10.00 4.54 7.39
C VAL A 171 -8.48 4.62 7.41
N PHE A 172 -7.91 5.38 8.36
CA PHE A 172 -6.47 5.51 8.53
C PHE A 172 -5.80 4.14 8.70
N ARG A 173 -6.31 3.30 9.62
CA ARG A 173 -5.74 1.99 9.92
C ARG A 173 -5.79 1.05 8.71
N GLU A 174 -6.90 1.05 7.98
CA GLU A 174 -7.06 0.20 6.79
C GLU A 174 -6.06 0.58 5.69
N HIS A 175 -5.94 1.87 5.39
CA HIS A 175 -5.05 2.36 4.35
C HIS A 175 -3.56 2.30 4.73
N SER A 176 -3.20 2.76 5.93
CA SER A 176 -1.80 2.81 6.40
C SER A 176 -1.14 1.43 6.43
N PHE A 177 -1.85 0.40 6.89
CA PHE A 177 -1.32 -0.97 6.92
C PHE A 177 -1.00 -1.48 5.51
N GLY A 178 -1.92 -1.31 4.56
CA GLY A 178 -1.71 -1.72 3.18
C GLY A 178 -0.55 -0.96 2.51
N MET A 179 -0.46 0.34 2.75
CA MET A 179 0.60 1.20 2.20
C MET A 179 1.98 0.76 2.70
N ILE A 180 2.15 0.65 4.03
CA ILE A 180 3.45 0.30 4.63
C ILE A 180 3.84 -1.15 4.30
N SER A 181 2.87 -2.07 4.25
CA SER A 181 3.13 -3.47 3.94
C SER A 181 3.59 -3.67 2.49
N VAL A 182 2.89 -3.05 1.52
CA VAL A 182 3.28 -3.14 0.11
C VAL A 182 4.57 -2.36 -0.13
N SER A 183 4.73 -1.16 0.43
CA SER A 183 5.93 -0.36 0.20
C SER A 183 7.19 -1.10 0.68
N ARG A 184 7.14 -1.79 1.83
CA ARG A 184 8.24 -2.65 2.29
C ARG A 184 8.45 -3.89 1.43
N SER A 185 7.37 -4.54 1.01
CA SER A 185 7.49 -5.73 0.15
C SER A 185 8.05 -5.38 -1.23
N VAL A 186 7.69 -4.20 -1.75
CA VAL A 186 8.26 -3.64 -2.98
C VAL A 186 9.72 -3.32 -2.70
N ASP A 187 10.08 -2.54 -1.69
CA ASP A 187 11.48 -2.24 -1.35
C ASP A 187 12.38 -3.49 -1.27
N ALA A 188 11.94 -4.51 -0.51
CA ALA A 188 12.67 -5.79 -0.40
C ALA A 188 12.76 -6.59 -1.71
N SER A 189 11.81 -6.42 -2.63
CA SER A 189 11.84 -7.07 -3.95
C SER A 189 12.71 -6.33 -4.97
N PHE A 190 13.17 -5.13 -4.63
CA PHE A 190 13.93 -4.23 -5.50
C PHE A 190 15.36 -4.05 -4.99
N SER A 191 15.63 -4.31 -3.71
CA SER A 191 16.99 -4.49 -3.20
C SER A 191 17.57 -5.83 -3.67
N HIS A 192 18.11 -5.88 -4.89
CA HIS A 192 19.07 -6.91 -5.22
C HIS A 192 20.38 -6.61 -4.45
N SER A 193 20.91 -7.65 -3.80
CA SER A 193 22.16 -7.69 -3.02
C SER A 193 23.24 -6.65 -3.38
N ASP A 194 23.88 -6.10 -2.34
CA ASP A 194 25.09 -5.26 -2.34
C ASP A 194 24.95 -3.75 -2.62
N SER A 195 24.07 -3.08 -1.87
CA SER A 195 24.23 -1.65 -1.56
C SER A 195 24.18 -1.40 -0.06
N ALA A 196 24.98 -2.18 0.68
CA ALA A 196 25.40 -1.85 2.05
C ALA A 196 26.56 -0.83 2.06
N ALA A 197 26.67 -0.01 1.01
CA ALA A 197 27.38 1.25 1.06
C ALA A 197 26.30 2.33 1.08
N THR A 198 25.90 2.74 2.29
CA THR A 198 25.35 4.07 2.51
C THR A 198 26.31 5.05 1.86
N ASP A 199 25.98 5.55 0.66
CA ASP A 199 26.72 6.63 0.04
C ASP A 199 26.69 7.81 1.03
N PRO A 200 27.84 8.23 1.60
CA PRO A 200 27.88 9.26 2.64
C PRO A 200 27.35 10.63 2.18
N MET A 201 26.93 10.73 0.90
CA MET A 201 26.38 11.92 0.25
C MET A 201 24.86 11.90 0.02
N ASN A 202 24.13 10.84 0.41
CA ASN A 202 22.66 10.85 0.48
C ASN A 202 22.20 10.93 1.96
N PRO A 203 22.26 12.11 2.61
CA PRO A 203 21.91 12.28 4.02
C PRO A 203 20.40 12.26 4.28
N LEU A 204 19.57 12.17 3.24
CA LEU A 204 18.13 12.26 3.36
C LEU A 204 17.53 10.84 3.46
N PRO A 205 16.75 10.54 4.51
CA PRO A 205 16.05 9.27 4.60
C PRO A 205 15.17 9.10 3.37
N SER A 206 15.27 7.93 2.70
CA SER A 206 14.44 7.62 1.52
C SER A 206 12.97 7.89 1.82
N VAL A 207 12.19 8.31 0.81
CA VAL A 207 10.75 8.60 0.97
C VAL A 207 10.00 7.47 1.70
N LEU A 208 10.45 6.22 1.51
CA LEU A 208 9.89 5.04 2.15
C LEU A 208 10.12 4.98 3.67
N THR A 209 11.24 5.49 4.15
CA THR A 209 11.58 5.49 5.59
C THR A 209 10.91 6.64 6.34
N SER A 210 10.70 7.78 5.69
CA SER A 210 9.98 8.93 6.27
C SER A 210 8.46 8.82 6.17
N PHE A 211 7.94 8.04 5.22
CA PHE A 211 6.50 7.92 4.98
C PHE A 211 5.68 7.42 6.19
N PRO A 212 6.07 6.37 6.93
CA PRO A 212 5.36 5.98 8.14
C PRO A 212 5.30 7.09 9.19
N LEU A 213 6.38 7.87 9.34
CA LEU A 213 6.41 9.01 10.26
C LEU A 213 5.42 10.10 9.85
N HIS A 214 5.30 10.38 8.56
CA HIS A 214 4.30 11.31 8.03
C HIS A 214 2.86 10.85 8.35
N LEU A 215 2.56 9.57 8.14
CA LEU A 215 1.25 9.01 8.50
C LEU A 215 0.96 9.11 10.00
N ILE A 216 1.96 8.79 10.83
CA ILE A 216 1.85 8.92 12.29
C ILE A 216 1.56 10.38 12.65
N GLY A 217 2.30 11.34 12.08
CA GLY A 217 2.05 12.77 12.29
C GLY A 217 0.59 13.16 12.01
N LEU A 218 0.05 12.75 10.87
CA LEU A 218 -1.35 13.01 10.49
C LEU A 218 -2.37 12.44 11.51
N LEU A 219 -2.13 11.22 12.02
CA LEU A 219 -2.96 10.64 13.08
C LEU A 219 -2.82 11.42 14.40
N MET A 220 -1.60 11.77 14.78
CA MET A 220 -1.31 12.48 16.02
C MET A 220 -1.92 13.88 16.06
N ASP A 221 -1.76 14.64 14.99
CA ASP A 221 -2.34 15.99 14.86
C ASP A 221 -3.87 15.94 14.97
N THR A 222 -4.48 14.93 14.34
CA THR A 222 -5.94 14.71 14.42
C THR A 222 -6.38 14.34 15.85
N LEU A 223 -5.64 13.46 16.52
CA LEU A 223 -5.94 13.09 17.91
C LEU A 223 -5.79 14.28 18.86
N GLN A 224 -4.71 15.06 18.76
CA GLN A 224 -4.53 16.27 19.57
C GLN A 224 -5.63 17.30 19.35
N MET A 225 -6.12 17.42 18.12
CA MET A 225 -7.14 18.39 17.75
C MET A 225 -8.54 18.03 18.25
N TYR A 226 -8.93 16.75 18.19
CA TYR A 226 -10.32 16.33 18.42
C TYR A 226 -10.54 15.57 19.73
N LEU A 227 -9.54 14.85 20.25
CA LEU A 227 -9.73 14.05 21.46
C LEU A 227 -10.12 14.87 22.70
N PRO A 228 -9.54 16.07 22.97
CA PRO A 228 -9.89 16.85 24.17
C PRO A 228 -11.36 17.27 24.26
N VAL A 229 -12.06 17.34 23.12
CA VAL A 229 -13.49 17.72 23.04
C VAL A 229 -14.39 16.61 23.61
N ILE A 230 -13.93 15.36 23.58
CA ILE A 230 -14.69 14.22 24.05
C ILE A 230 -14.57 14.15 25.57
N LYS A 231 -15.68 14.38 26.28
CA LYS A 231 -15.70 14.38 27.76
C LYS A 231 -16.03 13.01 28.35
N ASP A 232 -16.71 12.15 27.60
CA ASP A 232 -17.07 10.82 28.07
C ASP A 232 -15.84 9.89 28.16
N GLN A 233 -15.63 9.34 29.35
CA GLN A 233 -14.47 8.50 29.64
C GLN A 233 -14.53 7.17 28.88
N ALA A 234 -15.72 6.58 28.71
CA ALA A 234 -15.86 5.31 27.99
C ALA A 234 -15.56 5.47 26.50
N SER A 235 -16.06 6.52 25.86
CA SER A 235 -15.73 6.87 24.48
C SER A 235 -14.25 7.14 24.27
N ARG A 236 -13.62 7.89 25.20
CA ARG A 236 -12.17 8.12 25.22
C ARG A 236 -11.40 6.80 25.29
N GLU A 237 -11.66 5.96 26.30
CA GLU A 237 -10.99 4.66 26.43
C GLU A 237 -11.17 3.81 25.17
N SER A 238 -12.36 3.80 24.57
CA SER A 238 -12.65 3.09 23.30
C SER A 238 -11.76 3.58 22.15
N ILE A 239 -11.65 4.89 21.94
CA ILE A 239 -10.78 5.50 20.91
C ILE A 239 -9.32 5.14 21.16
N MET A 240 -8.86 5.24 22.41
CA MET A 240 -7.48 4.96 22.76
C MET A 240 -7.14 3.48 22.53
N THR A 241 -8.04 2.57 22.86
CA THR A 241 -7.90 1.15 22.53
C THR A 241 -7.80 0.93 21.01
N GLN A 242 -8.60 1.63 20.19
CA GLN A 242 -8.49 1.55 18.72
C GLN A 242 -7.14 2.05 18.21
N VAL A 243 -6.64 3.17 18.74
CA VAL A 243 -5.30 3.70 18.41
C VAL A 243 -4.21 2.73 18.83
N LEU A 244 -4.34 2.07 19.99
CA LEU A 244 -3.37 1.10 20.48
C LEU A 244 -3.29 -0.12 19.56
N TYR A 245 -4.44 -0.63 19.11
CA TYR A 245 -4.48 -1.70 18.12
C TYR A 245 -3.93 -1.26 16.75
N CYS A 246 -4.13 -0.01 16.36
CA CYS A 246 -3.50 0.56 15.17
C CYS A 246 -1.97 0.59 15.31
N ALA A 247 -1.46 1.13 16.41
CA ALA A 247 -0.04 1.18 16.74
C ALA A 247 0.59 -0.22 16.77
N GLY A 248 -0.05 -1.19 17.42
CA GLY A 248 0.43 -2.57 17.41
C GLY A 248 0.43 -3.20 16.01
N SER A 249 -0.59 -2.92 15.19
CA SER A 249 -0.64 -3.44 13.82
C SER A 249 0.47 -2.86 12.92
N LEU A 250 0.76 -1.56 13.05
CA LEU A 250 1.84 -0.88 12.33
C LEU A 250 3.23 -1.18 12.92
N GLY A 251 3.31 -1.45 14.23
CA GLY A 251 4.53 -1.86 14.93
C GLY A 251 5.08 -3.19 14.42
N ARG A 252 4.21 -4.13 14.01
CA ARG A 252 4.61 -5.36 13.31
C ARG A 252 5.32 -5.09 11.97
N LEU A 253 5.09 -3.92 11.39
CA LEU A 253 5.73 -3.44 10.17
C LEU A 253 6.90 -2.50 10.48
N GLY A 254 7.36 -2.42 11.74
CA GLY A 254 8.47 -1.58 12.18
C GLY A 254 8.13 -0.08 12.29
N ALA A 255 6.85 0.27 12.35
CA ALA A 255 6.37 1.64 12.55
C ALA A 255 5.57 1.75 13.86
N ASP A 256 6.18 1.36 14.98
CA ASP A 256 5.54 1.46 16.29
C ASP A 256 5.59 2.91 16.78
N PHE A 257 4.42 3.47 17.11
CA PHE A 257 4.29 4.81 17.67
C PHE A 257 3.61 4.84 19.04
N GLY A 258 3.46 3.67 19.69
CA GLY A 258 2.88 3.56 21.03
C GLY A 258 3.55 4.45 22.07
N MET A 259 4.86 4.68 21.93
CA MET A 259 5.64 5.56 22.80
C MET A 259 5.38 7.06 22.53
N PHE A 260 5.15 7.45 21.28
CA PHE A 260 4.85 8.86 20.95
C PHE A 260 3.52 9.31 21.53
N LEU A 261 2.56 8.39 21.71
CA LEU A 261 1.27 8.68 22.33
C LEU A 261 1.41 9.05 23.81
N SER A 262 2.42 8.50 24.49
CA SER A 262 2.77 8.92 25.86
C SER A 262 3.38 10.32 25.91
N ALA A 263 4.13 10.72 24.87
CA ALA A 263 4.81 12.01 24.81
C ALA A 263 3.85 13.18 24.51
N ILE A 264 2.72 12.91 23.86
CA ILE A 264 1.69 13.89 23.49
C ILE A 264 0.83 14.36 24.68
N GLY A 265 1.14 13.89 25.90
CA GLY A 265 0.47 14.36 27.12
C GLY A 265 -0.86 13.68 27.41
N MET A 266 -1.14 12.54 26.77
CA MET A 266 -2.27 11.71 27.15
C MET A 266 -1.88 10.90 28.39
N ALA A 267 -1.94 11.50 29.58
CA ALA A 267 -1.60 10.82 30.84
C ALA A 267 -2.39 9.50 31.04
N GLU A 268 -3.65 9.50 30.59
CA GLU A 268 -4.53 8.31 30.54
C GLU A 268 -3.96 7.17 29.68
N TRP A 269 -3.12 7.48 28.70
CA TRP A 269 -2.49 6.50 27.80
C TRP A 269 -1.55 5.57 28.56
N VAL A 270 -0.75 6.10 29.48
CA VAL A 270 0.24 5.33 30.23
C VAL A 270 -0.47 4.27 31.09
N GLU A 271 -1.58 4.62 31.70
CA GLU A 271 -2.39 3.69 32.50
C GLU A 271 -3.10 2.64 31.64
N LEU A 272 -3.65 3.04 30.49
CA LEU A 272 -4.31 2.14 29.56
C LEU A 272 -3.32 1.11 28.98
N VAL A 273 -2.13 1.56 28.57
CA VAL A 273 -1.07 0.67 28.06
C VAL A 273 -0.60 -0.29 29.15
N LYS A 274 -0.44 0.17 30.39
CA LYS A 274 -0.13 -0.71 31.54
C LYS A 274 -1.23 -1.75 31.74
N ARG A 275 -2.52 -1.35 31.74
CA ARG A 275 -3.67 -2.27 31.84
C ARG A 275 -3.66 -3.32 30.73
N HIS A 276 -3.51 -2.90 29.47
CA HIS A 276 -3.50 -3.80 28.32
C HIS A 276 -2.28 -4.73 28.31
N LYS A 277 -1.09 -4.26 28.70
CA LYS A 277 0.11 -5.08 28.79
C LYS A 277 -0.01 -6.15 29.89
N LEU A 278 -0.65 -5.81 31.02
CA LEU A 278 -0.97 -6.77 32.07
C LEU A 278 -2.00 -7.80 31.61
N LEU A 279 -3.04 -7.39 30.88
CA LEU A 279 -4.02 -8.33 30.31
C LEU A 279 -3.42 -9.27 29.26
N ALA A 280 -2.54 -8.75 28.39
CA ALA A 280 -1.78 -9.56 27.44
C ALA A 280 -0.86 -10.57 28.14
N GLY A 281 -0.10 -10.14 29.17
CA GLY A 281 0.74 -11.04 29.96
C GLY A 281 -0.05 -12.11 30.72
N ARG A 282 -1.26 -11.78 31.21
CA ARG A 282 -2.17 -12.78 31.83
C ARG A 282 -2.70 -13.78 30.81
N LEU A 283 -3.06 -13.33 29.60
CA LEU A 283 -3.45 -14.23 28.51
C LEU A 283 -2.31 -15.16 28.09
N GLU A 284 -1.09 -14.65 27.97
CA GLU A 284 0.10 -15.45 27.67
C GLU A 284 0.40 -16.47 28.77
N SER A 285 0.23 -16.12 30.04
CA SER A 285 0.34 -17.04 31.18
C SER A 285 -0.71 -18.16 31.11
N VAL A 286 -1.98 -17.82 30.83
CA VAL A 286 -3.09 -18.79 30.73
C VAL A 286 -2.92 -19.71 29.51
N ILE A 287 -2.45 -19.17 28.37
CA ILE A 287 -2.13 -19.97 27.18
C ILE A 287 -0.90 -20.86 27.42
N GLY A 288 0.10 -20.37 28.16
CA GLY A 288 1.25 -21.13 28.61
C GLY A 288 0.86 -22.30 29.52
N GLU A 289 -0.01 -22.05 30.50
CA GLU A 289 -0.59 -23.06 31.40
C GLU A 289 -1.39 -24.12 30.62
N HIS A 290 -2.18 -23.70 29.61
CA HIS A 290 -2.91 -24.61 28.71
C HIS A 290 -1.99 -25.49 27.85
N ARG A 291 -0.85 -24.96 27.41
CA ARG A 291 0.17 -25.75 26.68
C ARG A 291 0.85 -26.76 27.60
N THR A 292 1.12 -26.40 28.85
CA THR A 292 1.74 -27.31 29.83
C THR A 292 0.80 -28.43 30.31
N SER A 293 -0.50 -28.18 30.39
CA SER A 293 -1.50 -29.18 30.78
C SER A 293 -1.85 -30.17 29.67
N GLN A 294 -1.62 -29.84 28.40
CA GLN A 294 -1.74 -30.78 27.28
C GLN A 294 -0.51 -31.69 27.09
N THR A 295 0.62 -31.40 27.75
CA THR A 295 1.86 -32.18 27.63
C THR A 295 2.06 -33.25 28.71
N THR A 296 1.09 -33.49 29.60
CA THR A 296 1.16 -34.62 30.55
C THR A 296 0.59 -35.90 29.92
N PRO A 297 1.40 -36.92 29.60
CA PRO A 297 0.87 -38.20 29.16
C PRO A 297 0.28 -38.94 30.36
N THR A 298 -0.98 -39.34 30.25
CA THR A 298 -1.63 -40.31 31.14
C THR A 298 -0.87 -41.63 31.12
N SER A 299 -0.03 -41.89 32.12
CA SER A 299 0.55 -43.21 32.37
C SER A 299 -0.54 -44.15 32.90
N LEU A 300 -1.12 -44.94 32.01
CA LEU A 300 -1.97 -46.07 32.33
C LEU A 300 -1.16 -47.10 33.14
N VAL A 301 -1.55 -47.26 34.41
CA VAL A 301 -1.10 -48.34 35.30
C VAL A 301 -1.70 -49.64 34.78
N ILE A 302 -0.89 -50.49 34.15
CA ILE A 302 -1.23 -51.91 33.93
C ILE A 302 -0.85 -52.64 35.22
N ARG A 303 -1.86 -53.22 35.87
CA ARG A 303 -1.76 -54.00 37.09
C ARG A 303 -1.71 -55.48 36.69
N ASP A 304 -0.56 -56.10 36.81
CA ASP A 304 -0.38 -57.54 36.58
C ASP A 304 -1.24 -58.35 37.56
N MET A 305 -2.01 -59.31 37.03
CA MET A 305 -2.68 -60.36 37.80
C MET A 305 -1.77 -61.59 37.87
N HIS A 306 -1.56 -62.06 39.10
CA HIS A 306 -1.26 -63.45 39.41
C HIS A 306 -2.56 -64.22 39.66
#